data_AF-A0A5P1FQ09-F1
#
_entry.id   AF-A0A5P1FQ09-F1
#
_cell.length_a   1.000
_cell.length_b   1.000
_cell.length_c   1.000
_cell.angle_alpha   90.00
_cell.angle_beta   90.00
_cell.angle_gamma   90.00
#
_symmetry.space_group_name_H-M   'P 1'
#
loop_
_entity.id
_entity.type
_entity.pdbx_description
1 polymer ?
#
loop_
_entity_poly.entity_id
_entity_poly.type
_entity_poly.pdbx_seq_one_letter_code
_entity_poly.pdbx_strand_id
1 'polypeptide(L)'
;MKSTSSLIITTILCLLSPLFSPTQCRLNIRGGARSPNPPISDSGLRFGRRVDGEFKILQVADMHFADGKETKCLDVLKSQMPTCSDLNTTDFIYRVIRAEKPDLVVFTGDNIFGSDSTDAAKSMNMAFAPAVSLKLPWAAVLGNHDQEGTLSREGVMHHIVRMMDLGTITWNGDYSTVPFIPGYGWIKPSQQVWFQKTSSRLQKVYKSQPQPQKHPAPAIAYFHIPLPEYSSFDASNFTGVKQEGISSPSVNSGFFTTMVEAGDVKIVFTGHDHLNDFCGELTGIHLCYAGGFGYHAYGKAGWSRRARVVLAYLEKSLDGEWGGVKYIKSWKRLDDEHLSTVDSQVLWNKGSHGSPEFSSVRFSSTENKATKEKEEAEKRPSDTYKPDLSIDLKKHHTPCTLMDKLALWTVKLLRLPTDIFFKKRYGCRAVMLETVAAVPGMVGGMLLHLRSLRRFEHSGGWIRALMEEAENERMHLMTFMEVSQPQWYERLLVITVQGIFYNAYFLGYMISPKFAHRVVGYLEEEAIYSYTAFFEGD
;
A
#
# COMPACT_ATOMS: atom_id res chain seq x y z
N MET A 1 -28.46 2.65 -58.32
CA MET A 1 -27.28 3.55 -58.31
C MET A 1 -26.44 3.19 -57.10
N LYS A 2 -25.16 2.85 -57.34
CA LYS A 2 -24.21 2.27 -56.37
C LYS A 2 -23.53 3.35 -55.54
N SER A 3 -23.36 3.06 -54.25
CA SER A 3 -22.16 3.28 -53.41
C SER A 3 -21.24 4.46 -53.75
N THR A 4 -21.30 5.53 -52.95
CA THR A 4 -20.26 6.58 -52.88
C THR A 4 -19.82 6.94 -51.45
N SER A 5 -20.43 6.40 -50.40
CA SER A 5 -20.08 6.77 -49.01
C SER A 5 -18.92 5.96 -48.39
N SER A 6 -18.57 4.79 -48.94
CA SER A 6 -17.49 3.94 -48.37
C SER A 6 -16.09 4.27 -48.91
N LEU A 7 -15.98 5.02 -50.01
CA LEU A 7 -14.69 5.30 -50.65
C LEU A 7 -13.99 6.57 -50.12
N ILE A 8 -14.74 7.49 -49.48
CA ILE A 8 -14.21 8.77 -49.01
C ILE A 8 -13.42 8.60 -47.69
N ILE A 9 -13.80 7.66 -46.83
CA ILE A 9 -13.11 7.41 -45.55
C ILE A 9 -11.76 6.71 -45.76
N THR A 10 -11.67 5.79 -46.72
CA THR A 10 -10.43 5.07 -47.03
C THR A 10 -9.38 5.95 -47.71
N THR A 11 -9.80 7.05 -48.37
CA THR A 11 -8.89 7.92 -49.14
C THR A 11 -8.20 8.98 -48.25
N ILE A 12 -8.75 9.29 -47.06
CA ILE A 12 -8.15 10.27 -46.14
C ILE A 12 -6.97 9.70 -45.34
N LEU A 13 -6.89 8.36 -45.18
CA LEU A 13 -5.78 7.71 -44.46
C LEU A 13 -4.50 7.46 -45.29
N CYS A 14 -4.50 7.75 -46.60
CA CYS A 14 -3.36 7.45 -47.49
C CYS A 14 -2.54 8.66 -47.97
N LEU A 15 -2.76 9.88 -47.46
CA LEU A 15 -2.09 11.08 -47.98
C LEU A 15 -1.23 11.88 -46.97
N LEU A 16 -0.78 11.27 -45.87
CA LEU A 16 0.20 11.89 -44.97
C LEU A 16 1.38 10.97 -44.64
N SER A 17 2.16 10.66 -45.67
CA SER A 17 3.62 10.47 -45.58
C SER A 17 4.16 10.56 -47.01
N PRO A 18 5.12 11.44 -47.30
CA PRO A 18 6.48 11.20 -46.82
C PRO A 18 7.20 12.48 -46.36
N LEU A 19 8.14 12.34 -45.43
CA LEU A 19 9.48 12.95 -45.46
C LEU A 19 10.16 12.68 -44.10
N PHE A 20 11.47 12.50 -44.15
CA PHE A 20 12.43 12.27 -43.07
C PHE A 20 12.86 10.82 -42.78
N SER A 21 14.10 10.58 -43.22
CA SER A 21 14.99 9.44 -42.99
C SER A 21 15.46 9.37 -41.52
N PRO A 22 16.10 8.26 -41.10
CA PRO A 22 16.24 7.88 -39.70
C PRO A 22 17.47 8.52 -39.05
N THR A 23 17.33 8.92 -37.78
CA THR A 23 18.47 9.05 -36.87
C THR A 23 18.36 7.97 -35.81
N GLN A 24 19.35 7.08 -35.81
CA GLN A 24 19.55 5.99 -34.85
C GLN A 24 19.63 6.55 -33.42
N CYS A 25 18.80 6.03 -32.52
CA CYS A 25 19.07 6.10 -31.08
C CYS A 25 19.88 4.87 -30.65
N ARG A 26 21.05 5.15 -30.09
CA ARG A 26 22.03 4.17 -29.62
C ARG A 26 21.61 3.68 -28.23
N LEU A 27 21.22 2.41 -28.13
CA LEU A 27 21.01 1.72 -26.85
C LEU A 27 22.38 1.40 -26.24
N ASN A 28 22.59 1.74 -24.97
CA ASN A 28 23.72 1.26 -24.19
C ASN A 28 23.17 0.44 -23.02
N ILE A 29 22.95 -0.86 -23.24
CA ILE A 29 22.60 -1.81 -22.19
C ILE A 29 23.84 -2.65 -21.90
N ARG A 30 24.48 -2.41 -20.75
CA ARG A 30 25.33 -3.42 -20.12
C ARG A 30 24.45 -4.27 -19.22
N GLY A 31 24.13 -5.48 -19.68
CA GLY A 31 23.49 -6.52 -18.89
C GLY A 31 24.46 -7.06 -17.83
N GLY A 32 24.09 -6.90 -16.57
CA GLY A 32 24.66 -7.65 -15.45
C GLY A 32 23.71 -8.78 -15.08
N ALA A 33 24.19 -10.01 -15.22
CA ALA A 33 23.47 -11.23 -14.86
C ALA A 33 23.10 -11.26 -13.37
N ARG A 34 21.86 -11.68 -13.06
CA ARG A 34 21.41 -11.95 -11.69
C ARG A 34 22.14 -13.20 -11.16
N SER A 35 22.94 -13.01 -10.13
CA SER A 35 23.42 -14.10 -9.27
C SER A 35 22.25 -14.64 -8.44
N PRO A 36 22.19 -15.96 -8.17
CA PRO A 36 21.23 -16.55 -7.24
C PRO A 36 21.47 -15.97 -5.83
N ASN A 37 20.36 -15.66 -5.15
CA ASN A 37 20.37 -15.14 -3.78
C ASN A 37 21.11 -16.11 -2.84
N PRO A 38 22.05 -15.64 -2.01
CA PRO A 38 22.65 -16.46 -0.96
C PRO A 38 21.59 -16.79 0.11
N PRO A 39 21.78 -17.89 0.86
CA PRO A 39 20.84 -18.30 1.91
C PRO A 39 20.78 -17.25 3.02
N ILE A 40 19.56 -16.92 3.43
CA ILE A 40 19.25 -15.97 4.50
C ILE A 40 19.87 -16.47 5.83
N SER A 41 20.73 -15.64 6.42
CA SER A 41 21.28 -15.82 7.77
C SER A 41 20.18 -15.79 8.84
N ASP A 42 20.22 -16.72 9.81
CA ASP A 42 19.23 -16.97 10.89
C ASP A 42 19.18 -15.88 12.00
N SER A 43 19.28 -14.59 11.64
CA SER A 43 19.30 -13.45 12.57
C SER A 43 17.97 -12.67 12.62
N GLY A 44 16.84 -13.39 12.64
CA GLY A 44 15.51 -12.77 12.67
C GLY A 44 15.18 -12.02 13.97
N LEU A 45 14.24 -11.06 13.91
CA LEU A 45 13.64 -10.42 15.08
C LEU A 45 12.93 -11.47 15.95
N ARG A 46 13.36 -11.61 17.22
CA ARG A 46 12.78 -12.58 18.16
C ARG A 46 12.61 -11.95 19.55
N PHE A 47 11.56 -12.38 20.25
CA PHE A 47 11.36 -12.11 21.67
C PHE A 47 12.46 -12.78 22.50
N GLY A 48 12.78 -12.21 23.66
CA GLY A 48 13.58 -12.90 24.67
C GLY A 48 15.07 -13.02 24.35
N ARG A 49 15.65 -12.11 23.55
CA ARG A 49 17.12 -11.92 23.49
C ARG A 49 17.75 -11.73 24.88
N ARG A 50 16.96 -11.32 25.86
CA ARG A 50 17.30 -11.13 27.28
C ARG A 50 16.76 -12.22 28.22
N VAL A 51 16.16 -13.30 27.69
CA VAL A 51 15.54 -14.42 28.45
C VAL A 51 14.35 -13.99 29.34
N ASP A 52 13.84 -12.77 29.14
CA ASP A 52 12.77 -12.13 29.93
C ASP A 52 11.38 -12.21 29.28
N GLY A 53 11.30 -12.61 28.00
CA GLY A 53 10.05 -12.63 27.24
C GLY A 53 9.61 -11.25 26.74
N GLU A 54 10.52 -10.27 26.81
CA GLU A 54 10.28 -8.91 26.34
C GLU A 54 10.67 -8.73 24.88
N PHE A 55 9.96 -7.82 24.21
CA PHE A 55 10.36 -7.23 22.96
C PHE A 55 10.06 -5.74 23.00
N LYS A 56 11.11 -4.92 22.94
CA LYS A 56 11.02 -3.47 23.08
C LYS A 56 11.24 -2.76 21.75
N ILE A 57 10.34 -1.86 21.41
CA ILE A 57 10.40 -1.03 20.21
C ILE A 57 10.58 0.43 20.63
N LEU A 58 11.57 1.11 20.04
CA LEU A 58 11.73 2.55 20.13
C LEU A 58 11.12 3.19 18.89
N GLN A 59 10.10 4.02 19.05
CA GLN A 59 9.51 4.82 17.98
C GLN A 59 10.14 6.22 17.97
N VAL A 60 10.61 6.64 16.80
CA VAL A 60 11.18 7.96 16.53
C VAL A 60 10.40 8.59 15.38
N ALA A 61 9.77 9.74 15.59
CA ALA A 61 8.94 10.40 14.57
C ALA A 61 9.37 11.84 14.40
N ASP A 62 9.21 12.40 13.21
CA ASP A 62 9.28 13.85 13.01
C ASP A 62 10.64 14.41 13.45
N MET A 63 11.71 13.81 12.93
CA MET A 63 13.07 14.30 13.18
C MET A 63 13.34 15.57 12.39
N HIS A 64 12.83 15.61 11.15
CA HIS A 64 13.09 16.68 10.19
C HIS A 64 14.60 16.91 10.05
N PHE A 65 15.41 15.86 10.03
CA PHE A 65 16.86 16.00 9.98
C PHE A 65 17.28 16.67 8.66
N ALA A 66 18.28 17.55 8.69
CA ALA A 66 18.82 18.18 7.49
C ALA A 66 20.35 18.00 7.45
N ASP A 67 21.11 19.08 7.47
CA ASP A 67 22.56 19.10 7.26
C ASP A 67 23.38 18.97 8.56
N GLY A 68 22.80 18.40 9.62
CA GLY A 68 23.55 18.03 10.83
C GLY A 68 23.92 19.22 11.71
N LYS A 69 25.21 19.57 11.74
CA LYS A 69 25.72 20.66 12.60
C LYS A 69 25.26 22.04 12.15
N GLU A 70 25.07 22.21 10.84
CA GLU A 70 24.74 23.51 10.24
C GLU A 70 23.24 23.82 10.33
N THR A 71 22.40 22.81 10.55
CA THR A 71 20.96 22.94 10.73
C THR A 71 20.63 23.64 12.03
N LYS A 72 19.76 24.66 11.99
CA LYS A 72 19.30 25.35 13.20
C LYS A 72 18.07 24.67 13.77
N CYS A 73 17.98 24.62 15.09
CA CYS A 73 16.76 24.15 15.75
C CYS A 73 15.61 25.16 15.64
N LEU A 74 14.40 24.65 15.65
CA LEU A 74 13.17 25.42 15.72
C LEU A 74 12.54 25.34 17.12
N ASP A 75 11.97 26.46 17.56
CA ASP A 75 11.20 26.59 18.80
C ASP A 75 11.94 26.20 20.09
N VAL A 76 13.26 26.45 20.13
CA VAL A 76 14.11 26.28 21.31
C VAL A 76 14.64 27.63 21.78
N LEU A 77 14.39 27.98 23.04
CA LEU A 77 14.94 29.21 23.62
C LEU A 77 16.44 29.05 23.92
N LYS A 78 17.21 30.12 23.77
CA LYS A 78 18.63 30.15 24.16
C LYS A 78 18.87 29.80 25.64
N SER A 79 17.88 30.07 26.50
CA SER A 79 17.91 29.68 27.91
C SER A 79 17.73 28.18 28.13
N GLN A 80 17.08 27.47 27.21
CA GLN A 80 16.95 26.01 27.24
C GLN A 80 18.20 25.34 26.67
N MET A 81 18.67 25.82 25.51
CA MET A 81 19.91 25.35 24.88
C MET A 81 20.68 26.53 24.28
N PRO A 82 21.88 26.85 24.80
CA PRO A 82 22.71 27.93 24.25
C PRO A 82 23.10 27.72 22.78
N THR A 83 23.31 26.46 22.40
CA THR A 83 23.62 26.02 21.03
C THR A 83 22.80 24.79 20.71
N CYS A 84 22.18 24.74 19.52
CA CYS A 84 21.34 23.63 19.12
C CYS A 84 21.44 23.40 17.60
N SER A 85 21.55 22.13 17.19
CA SER A 85 21.46 21.67 15.80
C SER A 85 20.82 20.28 15.71
N ASP A 86 20.76 19.67 14.52
CA ASP A 86 20.31 18.26 14.39
C ASP A 86 21.15 17.28 15.23
N LEU A 87 22.38 17.65 15.60
CA LEU A 87 23.21 16.82 16.47
C LEU A 87 22.60 16.63 17.87
N ASN A 88 21.74 17.55 18.32
CA ASN A 88 20.95 17.37 19.53
C ASN A 88 19.92 16.25 19.35
N THR A 89 19.27 16.18 18.19
CA THR A 89 18.40 15.05 17.81
C THR A 89 19.19 13.74 17.82
N THR A 90 20.39 13.72 17.20
CA THR A 90 21.27 12.54 17.22
C THR A 90 21.64 12.10 18.63
N ASP A 91 22.06 13.03 19.49
CA ASP A 91 22.41 12.74 20.88
C ASP A 91 21.21 12.18 21.68
N PHE A 92 20.02 12.76 21.48
CA PHE A 92 18.79 12.28 22.11
C PHE A 92 18.49 10.82 21.71
N ILE A 93 18.64 10.45 20.43
CA ILE A 93 18.49 9.05 19.98
C ILE A 93 19.46 8.14 20.73
N TYR A 94 20.75 8.50 20.79
CA TYR A 94 21.74 7.68 21.49
C TYR A 94 21.46 7.56 22.99
N ARG A 95 21.00 8.63 23.65
CA ARG A 95 20.62 8.59 25.06
C ARG A 95 19.44 7.65 25.29
N VAL A 96 18.37 7.75 24.50
CA VAL A 96 17.20 6.87 24.64
C VAL A 96 17.53 5.43 24.30
N ILE A 97 18.30 5.16 23.23
CA ILE A 97 18.74 3.80 22.89
C ILE A 97 19.55 3.17 24.03
N ARG A 98 20.48 3.92 24.65
CA ARG A 98 21.27 3.41 25.78
C ARG A 98 20.43 3.13 27.02
N ALA A 99 19.47 4.01 27.31
CA ALA A 99 18.59 3.86 28.47
C ALA A 99 17.59 2.71 28.30
N GLU A 100 16.95 2.63 27.12
CA GLU A 100 15.86 1.68 26.88
C GLU A 100 16.35 0.34 26.35
N LYS A 101 17.48 0.31 25.64
CA LYS A 101 18.02 -0.85 24.93
C LYS A 101 16.92 -1.49 24.08
N PRO A 102 16.41 -0.86 23.01
CA PRO A 102 15.35 -1.45 22.19
C PRO A 102 15.84 -2.65 21.38
N ASP A 103 14.94 -3.56 21.05
CA ASP A 103 15.17 -4.68 20.12
C ASP A 103 14.95 -4.29 18.66
N LEU A 104 14.16 -3.24 18.43
CA LEU A 104 13.83 -2.65 17.13
C LEU A 104 13.67 -1.13 17.27
N VAL A 105 14.18 -0.36 16.30
CA VAL A 105 13.87 1.07 16.15
C VAL A 105 12.92 1.26 14.97
N VAL A 106 11.82 1.98 15.15
CA VAL A 106 10.87 2.30 14.08
C VAL A 106 10.84 3.80 13.89
N PHE A 107 11.31 4.25 12.73
CA PHE A 107 11.22 5.64 12.32
C PHE A 107 9.89 5.87 11.59
N THR A 108 9.04 6.78 12.08
CA THR A 108 7.65 6.91 11.60
C THR A 108 7.41 8.17 10.77
N GLY A 109 8.29 8.40 9.81
CA GLY A 109 8.19 9.45 8.80
C GLY A 109 8.71 10.82 9.23
N ASP A 110 8.81 11.70 8.25
CA ASP A 110 9.56 12.96 8.28
C ASP A 110 10.91 12.79 8.98
N ASN A 111 11.65 11.83 8.44
CA ASN A 111 12.98 11.48 8.88
C ASN A 111 13.95 12.61 8.54
N ILE A 112 13.80 13.18 7.34
CA ILE A 112 14.50 14.39 6.91
C ILE A 112 13.51 15.51 6.61
N PHE A 113 14.00 16.75 6.63
CA PHE A 113 13.27 17.89 6.09
C PHE A 113 13.82 18.21 4.70
N GLY A 114 13.07 17.82 3.67
CA GLY A 114 13.56 17.85 2.29
C GLY A 114 13.99 19.24 1.82
N SER A 115 13.27 20.30 2.20
CA SER A 115 13.58 21.68 1.77
C SER A 115 14.91 22.21 2.29
N ASP A 116 15.32 21.77 3.48
CA ASP A 116 16.53 22.27 4.16
C ASP A 116 17.69 21.27 4.05
N SER A 117 17.46 20.09 3.47
CA SER A 117 18.47 19.08 3.20
C SER A 117 19.19 19.36 1.88
N THR A 118 20.46 19.78 1.92
CA THR A 118 21.23 20.01 0.69
C THR A 118 21.56 18.72 -0.06
N ASP A 119 21.60 17.59 0.64
CA ASP A 119 21.74 16.24 0.07
C ASP A 119 20.87 15.26 0.87
N ALA A 120 19.71 14.90 0.31
CA ALA A 120 18.75 14.00 0.96
C ALA A 120 19.35 12.62 1.31
N ALA A 121 20.25 12.07 0.49
CA ALA A 121 20.88 10.78 0.77
C ALA A 121 21.81 10.88 1.99
N LYS A 122 22.60 11.96 2.06
CA LYS A 122 23.49 12.24 3.18
C LYS A 122 22.69 12.52 4.46
N SER A 123 21.62 13.31 4.40
CA SER A 123 20.73 13.57 5.54
C SER A 123 20.09 12.28 6.06
N MET A 124 19.59 11.42 5.17
CA MET A 124 19.05 10.09 5.53
C MET A 124 20.10 9.21 6.21
N ASN A 125 21.34 9.19 5.71
CA ASN A 125 22.43 8.45 6.35
C ASN A 125 22.67 8.94 7.79
N MET A 126 22.66 10.25 8.01
CA MET A 126 22.87 10.85 9.33
C MET A 126 21.69 10.58 10.27
N ALA A 127 20.46 10.71 9.78
CA ALA A 127 19.24 10.47 10.54
C ALA A 127 19.17 9.04 11.08
N PHE A 128 19.55 8.05 10.27
CA PHE A 128 19.53 6.63 10.67
C PHE A 128 20.85 6.12 11.26
N ALA A 129 21.92 6.93 11.23
CA ALA A 129 23.24 6.56 11.75
C ALA A 129 23.22 5.97 13.17
N PRO A 130 22.41 6.46 14.13
CA PRO A 130 22.37 5.87 15.47
C PRO A 130 21.92 4.40 15.49
N ALA A 131 20.92 4.03 14.69
CA ALA A 131 20.47 2.63 14.61
C ALA A 131 21.46 1.76 13.83
N VAL A 132 21.96 2.28 12.70
CA VAL A 132 22.90 1.57 11.82
C VAL A 132 24.23 1.30 12.51
N SER A 133 24.83 2.31 13.15
CA SER A 133 26.14 2.18 13.82
C SER A 133 26.09 1.22 15.01
N LEU A 134 24.96 1.16 15.72
CA LEU A 134 24.73 0.25 16.83
C LEU A 134 24.26 -1.14 16.39
N LYS A 135 24.12 -1.38 15.08
CA LYS A 135 23.64 -2.64 14.50
C LYS A 135 22.27 -3.06 15.07
N LEU A 136 21.43 -2.07 15.39
CA LEU A 136 20.07 -2.34 15.83
C LEU A 136 19.21 -2.58 14.60
N PRO A 137 18.35 -3.62 14.61
CA PRO A 137 17.31 -3.74 13.61
C PRO A 137 16.46 -2.47 13.58
N TRP A 138 16.12 -2.00 12.39
CA TRP A 138 15.30 -0.82 12.23
C TRP A 138 14.36 -0.92 11.03
N ALA A 139 13.27 -0.18 11.10
CA ALA A 139 12.31 0.00 10.03
C ALA A 139 11.99 1.49 9.88
N ALA A 140 11.56 1.89 8.69
CA ALA A 140 11.18 3.27 8.43
C ALA A 140 9.84 3.33 7.66
N VAL A 141 9.04 4.34 8.01
CA VAL A 141 7.93 4.86 7.22
C VAL A 141 8.40 6.20 6.64
N LEU A 142 7.96 6.54 5.44
CA LEU A 142 8.29 7.81 4.79
C LEU A 142 7.16 8.82 4.96
N GLY A 143 7.48 9.99 5.49
CA GLY A 143 6.57 11.12 5.54
C GLY A 143 6.52 11.93 4.25
N ASN A 144 5.80 13.04 4.30
CA ASN A 144 5.64 13.94 3.16
C ASN A 144 6.89 14.78 2.92
N HIS A 145 7.63 15.15 3.98
CA HIS A 145 8.85 15.97 3.83
C HIS A 145 10.06 15.17 3.34
N ASP A 146 10.04 13.84 3.47
CA ASP A 146 11.16 12.98 3.11
C ASP A 146 11.53 13.04 1.61
N GLN A 147 10.60 13.44 0.75
CA GLN A 147 10.74 13.48 -0.71
C GLN A 147 10.85 14.89 -1.30
N GLU A 148 10.90 15.93 -0.46
CA GLU A 148 10.88 17.32 -0.90
C GLU A 148 12.28 17.89 -1.18
N GLY A 149 13.33 17.07 -1.06
CA GLY A 149 14.72 17.46 -1.27
C GLY A 149 15.29 17.03 -2.63
N THR A 150 16.55 16.60 -2.63
CA THR A 150 17.27 16.23 -3.86
C THR A 150 16.93 14.84 -4.43
N LEU A 151 16.11 14.05 -3.73
CA LEU A 151 15.67 12.73 -4.16
C LEU A 151 14.15 12.66 -4.22
N SER A 152 13.61 11.99 -5.26
CA SER A 152 12.20 11.60 -5.28
C SER A 152 11.89 10.57 -4.20
N ARG A 153 10.61 10.32 -3.94
CA ARG A 153 10.16 9.28 -3.01
C ARG A 153 10.77 7.90 -3.33
N GLU A 154 10.81 7.53 -4.61
CA GLU A 154 11.43 6.30 -5.09
C GLU A 154 12.95 6.32 -4.87
N GLY A 155 13.59 7.48 -5.11
CA GLY A 155 15.01 7.67 -4.86
C GLY A 155 15.37 7.47 -3.39
N VAL A 156 14.59 8.06 -2.48
CA VAL A 156 14.72 7.88 -1.03
C VAL A 156 14.51 6.42 -0.65
N MET A 157 13.44 5.79 -1.12
CA MET A 157 13.15 4.38 -0.86
C MET A 157 14.30 3.48 -1.31
N HIS A 158 14.78 3.66 -2.53
CA HIS A 158 15.87 2.89 -3.09
C HIS A 158 17.20 3.11 -2.34
N HIS A 159 17.44 4.32 -1.83
CA HIS A 159 18.57 4.61 -0.95
C HIS A 159 18.46 3.87 0.39
N ILE A 160 17.29 3.92 1.05
CA ILE A 160 17.04 3.27 2.33
C ILE A 160 17.14 1.75 2.24
N VAL A 161 16.57 1.13 1.18
CA VAL A 161 16.69 -0.32 0.96
C VAL A 161 18.15 -0.75 0.88
N ARG A 162 19.03 0.06 0.30
CA ARG A 162 20.48 -0.25 0.21
C ARG A 162 21.21 -0.09 1.53
N MET A 163 20.66 0.66 2.48
CA MET A 163 21.20 0.77 3.85
C MET A 163 20.76 -0.40 4.75
N MET A 164 19.73 -1.16 4.34
CA MET A 164 19.15 -2.22 5.16
C MET A 164 19.74 -3.59 4.82
N ASP A 165 20.42 -4.21 5.79
CA ASP A 165 20.71 -5.65 5.73
C ASP A 165 19.48 -6.50 6.16
N LEU A 166 18.58 -5.97 7.00
CA LEU A 166 17.41 -6.69 7.58
C LEU A 166 16.25 -5.75 7.98
N GLY A 167 15.57 -5.09 7.03
CA GLY A 167 14.43 -4.20 7.34
C GLY A 167 13.28 -4.27 6.34
N THR A 168 12.06 -3.98 6.81
CA THR A 168 10.86 -3.81 5.98
C THR A 168 10.52 -2.32 5.94
N ILE A 169 10.34 -1.75 4.75
CA ILE A 169 9.90 -0.35 4.56
C ILE A 169 8.48 -0.38 4.02
N THR A 170 7.59 0.44 4.60
CA THR A 170 6.20 0.54 4.16
C THR A 170 5.90 1.90 3.57
N TRP A 171 5.25 1.89 2.41
CA TRP A 171 4.75 3.06 1.69
C TRP A 171 3.55 3.67 2.41
N ASN A 172 3.68 4.84 3.05
CA ASN A 172 2.54 5.71 3.37
C ASN A 172 2.91 7.08 3.94
N GLY A 173 2.28 8.14 3.43
CA GLY A 173 2.37 9.50 3.96
C GLY A 173 2.87 10.50 2.93
N ASP A 174 2.00 10.91 2.01
CA ASP A 174 2.31 11.91 0.98
C ASP A 174 1.07 12.81 0.74
N TYR A 175 1.20 13.90 0.00
CA TYR A 175 0.13 14.77 -0.43
C TYR A 175 -0.83 14.09 -1.42
N SER A 176 -2.03 14.64 -1.52
CA SER A 176 -3.02 14.22 -2.50
C SER A 176 -2.54 14.53 -3.92
N THR A 177 -2.51 13.50 -4.76
CA THR A 177 -2.22 13.62 -6.20
C THR A 177 -3.44 14.00 -7.04
N VAL A 178 -4.62 14.16 -6.40
CA VAL A 178 -5.88 14.51 -7.08
C VAL A 178 -6.06 16.03 -7.05
N PRO A 179 -6.06 16.73 -8.21
CA PRO A 179 -5.98 18.21 -8.24
C PRO A 179 -7.07 18.95 -7.46
N PHE A 180 -8.27 18.38 -7.35
CA PHE A 180 -9.41 19.00 -6.67
C PHE A 180 -9.59 18.52 -5.22
N ILE A 181 -8.70 17.68 -4.69
CA ILE A 181 -8.68 17.27 -3.29
C ILE A 181 -7.36 17.78 -2.71
N PRO A 182 -7.34 18.97 -2.08
CA PRO A 182 -6.12 19.52 -1.51
C PRO A 182 -5.73 18.79 -0.22
N GLY A 183 -4.47 18.99 0.20
CA GLY A 183 -3.94 18.46 1.46
C GLY A 183 -3.33 17.06 1.33
N TYR A 184 -3.37 16.30 2.43
CA TYR A 184 -2.72 15.00 2.53
C TYR A 184 -3.48 13.88 1.80
N GLY A 185 -2.71 12.94 1.26
CA GLY A 185 -3.20 11.75 0.58
C GLY A 185 -3.69 10.69 1.57
N TRP A 186 -4.74 9.99 1.18
CA TRP A 186 -5.33 8.88 1.95
C TRP A 186 -4.83 7.52 1.48
N ILE A 187 -5.00 6.52 2.35
CA ILE A 187 -4.73 5.11 2.07
C ILE A 187 -5.57 4.64 0.88
N LYS A 188 -4.93 4.19 -0.20
CA LYS A 188 -5.59 3.76 -1.43
C LYS A 188 -6.21 2.37 -1.28
N PRO A 189 -7.29 2.05 -2.04
CA PRO A 189 -7.93 0.73 -1.99
C PRO A 189 -6.95 -0.44 -2.19
N SER A 190 -5.97 -0.30 -3.08
CA SER A 190 -4.93 -1.31 -3.31
C SER A 190 -4.11 -1.62 -2.05
N GLN A 191 -3.79 -0.61 -1.24
CA GLN A 191 -3.09 -0.77 0.05
C GLN A 191 -4.00 -1.45 1.08
N GLN A 192 -5.30 -1.17 1.07
CA GLN A 192 -6.26 -1.85 1.96
C GLN A 192 -6.37 -3.35 1.61
N VAL A 193 -6.46 -3.67 0.31
CA VAL A 193 -6.47 -5.06 -0.17
C VAL A 193 -5.17 -5.77 0.20
N TRP A 194 -4.03 -5.11 0.04
CA TRP A 194 -2.74 -5.65 0.47
C TRP A 194 -2.72 -5.94 1.98
N PHE A 195 -3.22 -5.01 2.80
CA PHE A 195 -3.32 -5.18 4.25
C PHE A 195 -4.19 -6.38 4.61
N GLN A 196 -5.41 -6.46 4.06
CA GLN A 196 -6.34 -7.57 4.33
C GLN A 196 -5.74 -8.94 3.98
N LYS A 197 -5.11 -9.05 2.79
CA LYS A 197 -4.42 -10.27 2.36
C LYS A 197 -3.25 -10.62 3.28
N THR A 198 -2.46 -9.63 3.67
CA THR A 198 -1.28 -9.80 4.52
C THR A 198 -1.65 -10.20 5.94
N SER A 199 -2.58 -9.48 6.57
CA SER A 199 -3.14 -9.79 7.89
C SER A 199 -3.70 -11.22 7.90
N SER A 200 -4.60 -11.56 6.97
CA SER A 200 -5.19 -12.89 6.87
C SER A 200 -4.13 -14.00 6.73
N ARG A 201 -3.09 -13.77 5.93
CA ARG A 201 -1.98 -14.72 5.76
C ARG A 201 -1.17 -14.88 7.04
N LEU A 202 -0.79 -13.78 7.69
CA LEU A 202 0.02 -13.80 8.92
C LEU A 202 -0.75 -14.44 10.08
N GLN A 203 -2.05 -14.16 10.22
CA GLN A 203 -2.90 -14.79 11.22
C GLN A 203 -3.01 -16.30 11.01
N LYS A 204 -3.13 -16.76 9.75
CA LYS A 204 -3.12 -18.19 9.42
C LYS A 204 -1.82 -18.84 9.83
N VAL A 205 -0.68 -18.22 9.52
CA VAL A 205 0.65 -18.73 9.90
C VAL A 205 0.77 -18.80 11.42
N TYR A 206 0.37 -17.75 12.14
CA TYR A 206 0.44 -17.68 13.61
C TYR A 206 -0.41 -18.75 14.32
N LYS A 207 -1.52 -19.16 13.69
CA LYS A 207 -2.42 -20.21 14.20
C LYS A 207 -2.09 -21.61 13.67
N SER A 208 -1.04 -21.74 12.86
CA SER A 208 -0.63 -23.02 12.26
C SER A 208 0.51 -23.68 13.04
N GLN A 209 0.74 -24.97 12.76
CA GLN A 209 1.86 -25.72 13.34
C GLN A 209 3.22 -25.11 12.95
N PRO A 210 4.28 -25.25 13.79
CA PRO A 210 4.43 -26.22 14.89
C PRO A 210 3.90 -25.77 16.26
N GLN A 211 3.70 -24.47 16.49
CA GLN A 211 3.22 -23.93 17.78
C GLN A 211 1.98 -23.04 17.58
N PRO A 212 0.81 -23.65 17.32
CA PRO A 212 -0.39 -22.91 16.99
C PRO A 212 -0.89 -22.11 18.20
N GLN A 213 -1.04 -20.81 18.01
CA GLN A 213 -1.57 -19.93 19.05
C GLN A 213 -3.11 -19.92 19.01
N LYS A 214 -3.75 -19.98 20.18
CA LYS A 214 -5.22 -20.08 20.29
C LYS A 214 -5.95 -18.78 19.96
N HIS A 215 -5.30 -17.63 20.16
CA HIS A 215 -5.88 -16.30 19.93
C HIS A 215 -5.21 -15.62 18.73
N PRO A 216 -5.86 -14.66 18.06
CA PRO A 216 -5.21 -13.84 17.04
C PRO A 216 -3.95 -13.14 17.59
N ALA A 217 -2.92 -13.00 16.74
CA ALA A 217 -1.76 -12.20 17.11
C ALA A 217 -2.17 -10.72 17.19
N PRO A 218 -1.90 -10.00 18.29
CA PRO A 218 -2.11 -8.56 18.32
C PRO A 218 -1.12 -7.87 17.39
N ALA A 219 -1.61 -7.09 16.45
CA ALA A 219 -0.81 -6.34 15.50
C ALA A 219 -0.68 -4.86 15.92
N ILE A 220 0.48 -4.29 15.63
CA ILE A 220 0.78 -2.87 15.77
C ILE A 220 1.02 -2.32 14.37
N ALA A 221 0.36 -1.22 14.03
CA ALA A 221 0.56 -0.52 12.77
C ALA A 221 1.27 0.83 13.00
N TYR A 222 2.12 1.22 12.06
CA TYR A 222 2.81 2.50 12.07
C TYR A 222 2.47 3.26 10.80
N PHE A 223 2.04 4.51 10.96
CA PHE A 223 1.82 5.46 9.88
C PHE A 223 2.62 6.73 10.17
N HIS A 224 2.74 7.59 9.16
CA HIS A 224 3.26 8.92 9.38
C HIS A 224 2.10 9.91 9.55
N ILE A 225 1.24 10.03 8.54
CA ILE A 225 0.07 10.91 8.56
C ILE A 225 -1.07 10.25 9.35
N PRO A 226 -1.70 10.96 10.31
CA PRO A 226 -2.79 10.42 11.11
C PRO A 226 -4.01 10.07 10.24
N LEU A 227 -4.71 9.01 10.65
CA LEU A 227 -6.01 8.68 10.06
C LEU A 227 -7.07 9.73 10.47
N PRO A 228 -8.11 9.97 9.66
CA PRO A 228 -9.17 10.92 10.00
C PRO A 228 -9.81 10.70 11.38
N GLU A 229 -9.83 9.45 11.85
CA GLU A 229 -10.39 9.05 13.15
C GLU A 229 -9.68 9.67 14.36
N TYR A 230 -8.43 10.13 14.22
CA TYR A 230 -7.75 10.86 15.29
C TYR A 230 -8.48 12.17 15.68
N SER A 231 -9.29 12.72 14.77
CA SER A 231 -10.13 13.89 15.04
C SER A 231 -11.29 13.62 16.02
N SER A 232 -11.64 12.36 16.24
CA SER A 232 -12.75 11.96 17.13
C SER A 232 -12.43 12.14 18.62
N PHE A 233 -11.16 12.29 18.98
CA PHE A 233 -10.75 12.44 20.38
C PHE A 233 -10.87 13.90 20.86
N ASP A 234 -11.69 14.08 21.88
CA ASP A 234 -11.72 15.28 22.72
C ASP A 234 -10.75 15.15 23.91
N ALA A 235 -10.54 16.25 24.62
CA ALA A 235 -9.58 16.31 25.74
C ALA A 235 -9.92 15.38 26.92
N SER A 236 -11.09 14.74 26.94
CA SER A 236 -11.53 13.88 28.05
C SER A 236 -11.22 12.40 27.85
N ASN A 237 -10.85 11.97 26.64
CA ASN A 237 -10.83 10.57 26.26
C ASN A 237 -9.46 10.06 25.75
N PHE A 238 -8.36 10.59 26.27
CA PHE A 238 -7.01 10.12 25.95
C PHE A 238 -6.00 10.34 27.09
N THR A 239 -4.88 9.61 27.02
CA THR A 239 -3.68 9.89 27.83
C THR A 239 -2.67 10.69 27.00
N GLY A 240 -2.07 11.72 27.58
CA GLY A 240 -1.13 12.63 26.92
C GLY A 240 -1.75 13.99 26.62
N VAL A 241 -1.20 14.71 25.65
CA VAL A 241 -1.60 16.10 25.37
C VAL A 241 -1.86 16.30 23.87
N LYS A 242 -2.97 16.97 23.57
CA LYS A 242 -3.32 17.48 22.24
C LYS A 242 -3.12 19.00 22.24
N GLN A 243 -2.20 19.50 21.43
CA GLN A 243 -1.84 20.94 21.40
C GLN A 243 -2.01 21.60 20.05
N GLU A 244 -2.33 20.83 19.02
CA GLU A 244 -2.61 21.36 17.69
C GLU A 244 -3.76 20.60 17.01
N GLY A 245 -4.10 21.05 15.80
CA GLY A 245 -5.08 20.36 14.95
C GLY A 245 -4.63 18.94 14.59
N ILE A 246 -5.54 18.16 14.03
CA ILE A 246 -5.22 16.84 13.49
C ILE A 246 -5.03 17.01 11.99
N SER A 247 -3.81 16.84 11.49
CA SER A 247 -3.47 17.03 10.06
C SER A 247 -3.72 15.76 9.25
N SER A 248 -4.93 15.23 9.33
CA SER A 248 -5.34 14.04 8.58
C SER A 248 -5.81 14.37 7.16
N PRO A 249 -5.83 13.39 6.23
CA PRO A 249 -6.46 13.56 4.92
C PRO A 249 -7.93 13.96 5.03
N SER A 250 -8.42 14.79 4.10
CA SER A 250 -9.84 15.17 4.03
C SER A 250 -10.74 14.00 3.60
N VAL A 251 -10.16 13.03 2.89
CA VAL A 251 -10.86 11.81 2.44
C VAL A 251 -10.65 10.70 3.44
N ASN A 252 -11.74 10.23 4.04
CA ASN A 252 -11.74 8.97 4.77
C ASN A 252 -11.87 7.80 3.80
N SER A 253 -10.83 6.97 3.71
CA SER A 253 -10.80 5.82 2.81
C SER A 253 -11.50 4.57 3.36
N GLY A 254 -11.96 4.61 4.62
CA GLY A 254 -12.50 3.45 5.33
C GLY A 254 -11.42 2.51 5.89
N PHE A 255 -10.14 2.88 5.84
CA PHE A 255 -9.07 1.99 6.26
C PHE A 255 -9.08 1.67 7.76
N PHE A 256 -9.52 2.60 8.61
CA PHE A 256 -9.75 2.31 10.03
C PHE A 256 -10.79 1.21 10.22
N THR A 257 -11.93 1.30 9.53
CA THR A 257 -12.96 0.25 9.52
C THR A 257 -12.39 -1.08 9.04
N THR A 258 -11.56 -1.08 8.00
CA THR A 258 -10.86 -2.27 7.52
C THR A 258 -9.99 -2.93 8.60
N MET A 259 -9.32 -2.14 9.45
CA MET A 259 -8.55 -2.67 10.59
C MET A 259 -9.44 -3.22 11.71
N VAL A 260 -10.56 -2.54 12.01
CA VAL A 260 -11.55 -3.01 12.97
C VAL A 260 -12.14 -4.35 12.53
N GLU A 261 -12.51 -4.48 11.25
CA GLU A 261 -13.04 -5.73 10.66
C GLU A 261 -12.02 -6.86 10.67
N ALA A 262 -10.74 -6.58 10.41
CA ALA A 262 -9.68 -7.57 10.50
C ALA A 262 -9.47 -8.08 11.94
N GLY A 263 -9.68 -7.20 12.92
CA GLY A 263 -9.76 -7.55 14.35
C GLY A 263 -8.42 -7.91 15.00
N ASP A 264 -7.30 -7.87 14.26
CA ASP A 264 -5.97 -8.18 14.76
C ASP A 264 -5.15 -6.95 15.15
N VAL A 265 -5.30 -5.83 14.45
CA VAL A 265 -4.66 -4.56 14.82
C VAL A 265 -5.26 -4.04 16.13
N LYS A 266 -4.39 -3.74 17.10
CA LYS A 266 -4.77 -3.22 18.42
C LYS A 266 -4.24 -1.83 18.68
N ILE A 267 -3.17 -1.45 17.99
CA ILE A 267 -2.50 -0.18 18.23
C ILE A 267 -2.03 0.37 16.89
N VAL A 268 -2.29 1.65 16.67
CA VAL A 268 -1.84 2.43 15.54
C VAL A 268 -1.01 3.59 16.09
N PHE A 269 0.23 3.68 15.63
CA PHE A 269 1.12 4.78 15.96
C PHE A 269 1.31 5.72 14.76
N THR A 270 1.36 7.02 15.03
CA THR A 270 1.54 8.06 14.00
C THR A 270 2.53 9.15 14.42
N GLY A 271 3.08 9.88 13.46
CA GLY A 271 3.85 11.12 13.66
C GLY A 271 3.08 12.32 13.14
N HIS A 272 3.77 13.18 12.37
CA HIS A 272 3.28 14.28 11.54
C HIS A 272 2.80 15.54 12.29
N ASP A 273 2.03 15.39 13.36
CA ASP A 273 1.66 16.50 14.25
C ASP A 273 2.59 16.53 15.47
N HIS A 274 3.54 17.47 15.48
CA HIS A 274 4.69 17.45 16.39
C HIS A 274 4.37 17.83 17.85
N LEU A 275 3.29 18.56 18.07
CA LEU A 275 2.82 19.04 19.37
C LEU A 275 1.78 18.12 20.00
N ASN A 276 1.23 17.19 19.22
CA ASN A 276 0.34 16.13 19.69
C ASN A 276 1.13 14.91 20.14
N ASP A 277 0.84 14.40 21.33
CA ASP A 277 1.47 13.17 21.84
C ASP A 277 0.48 12.25 22.59
N PHE A 278 -0.81 12.50 22.38
CA PHE A 278 -1.89 11.77 23.01
C PHE A 278 -2.09 10.38 22.42
N CYS A 279 -2.80 9.54 23.16
CA CYS A 279 -3.11 8.17 22.80
C CYS A 279 -4.46 7.79 23.41
N GLY A 280 -5.44 7.53 22.54
CA GLY A 280 -6.83 7.24 22.91
C GLY A 280 -7.32 5.95 22.25
N GLU A 281 -8.34 5.33 22.82
CA GLU A 281 -8.95 4.11 22.28
C GLU A 281 -10.22 4.42 21.50
N LEU A 282 -10.32 3.88 20.29
CA LEU A 282 -11.53 3.93 19.47
C LEU A 282 -11.84 2.53 18.95
N THR A 283 -13.02 2.00 19.28
CA THR A 283 -13.52 0.71 18.76
C THR A 283 -12.51 -0.45 18.95
N GLY A 284 -11.85 -0.52 20.11
CA GLY A 284 -10.87 -1.57 20.42
C GLY A 284 -9.49 -1.40 19.77
N ILE A 285 -9.20 -0.23 19.18
CA ILE A 285 -7.90 0.13 18.62
C ILE A 285 -7.39 1.42 19.28
N HIS A 286 -6.17 1.37 19.82
CA HIS A 286 -5.49 2.57 20.31
C HIS A 286 -4.88 3.36 19.16
N LEU A 287 -5.20 4.65 19.07
CA LEU A 287 -4.68 5.61 18.11
C LEU A 287 -3.74 6.57 18.86
N CYS A 288 -2.44 6.53 18.58
CA CYS A 288 -1.41 7.12 19.43
C CYS A 288 -0.36 7.91 18.64
N TYR A 289 -0.17 9.18 18.99
CA TYR A 289 0.94 9.97 18.47
C TYR A 289 2.25 9.61 19.15
N ALA A 290 3.35 9.65 18.38
CA ALA A 290 4.70 9.52 18.90
C ALA A 290 5.09 10.71 19.80
N GLY A 291 4.66 11.92 19.39
CA GLY A 291 5.17 13.20 19.87
C GLY A 291 6.42 13.63 19.08
N GLY A 292 6.61 14.94 18.91
CA GLY A 292 7.73 15.49 18.15
C GLY A 292 9.09 15.17 18.77
N PHE A 293 9.93 14.48 17.99
CA PHE A 293 11.26 14.05 18.42
C PHE A 293 12.36 15.03 18.02
N GLY A 294 12.31 15.54 16.78
CA GLY A 294 13.38 16.33 16.18
C GLY A 294 13.50 17.74 16.70
N TYR A 295 14.72 18.27 16.74
CA TYR A 295 14.97 19.66 17.09
C TYR A 295 14.85 20.64 15.91
N HIS A 296 15.00 20.18 14.67
CA HIS A 296 14.72 20.99 13.48
C HIS A 296 13.24 20.95 13.08
N ALA A 297 12.52 19.92 13.48
CA ALA A 297 11.06 19.89 13.40
C ALA A 297 10.46 21.05 14.21
N TYR A 298 9.40 21.70 13.70
CA TYR A 298 8.69 22.71 14.48
C TYR A 298 8.24 22.13 15.83
N GLY A 299 8.14 22.99 16.84
CA GLY A 299 7.89 22.60 18.21
C GLY A 299 7.29 23.72 19.03
N LYS A 300 7.46 23.64 20.34
CA LYS A 300 6.98 24.66 21.27
C LYS A 300 8.05 24.91 22.33
N ALA A 301 8.46 26.16 22.47
CA ALA A 301 9.39 26.56 23.53
C ALA A 301 8.85 26.13 24.91
N GLY A 302 9.73 25.57 25.74
CA GLY A 302 9.36 24.99 27.03
C GLY A 302 8.71 23.60 26.99
N TRP A 303 8.52 22.99 25.81
CA TRP A 303 7.95 21.65 25.65
C TRP A 303 9.04 20.67 25.19
N SER A 304 9.49 19.79 26.09
CA SER A 304 10.62 18.89 25.81
C SER A 304 10.34 17.95 24.64
N ARG A 305 11.30 17.73 23.73
CA ARG A 305 11.18 16.68 22.70
C ARG A 305 10.97 15.31 23.34
N ARG A 306 10.42 14.34 22.62
CA ARG A 306 10.16 13.01 23.21
C ARG A 306 10.23 11.86 22.23
N ALA A 307 10.42 10.68 22.81
CA ALA A 307 10.41 9.40 22.09
C ALA A 307 9.37 8.48 22.72
N ARG A 308 8.65 7.72 21.91
CA ARG A 308 7.72 6.71 22.41
C ARG A 308 8.41 5.34 22.47
N VAL A 309 8.21 4.64 23.56
CA VAL A 309 8.67 3.26 23.76
C VAL A 309 7.47 2.34 23.84
N VAL A 310 7.58 1.19 23.20
CA VAL A 310 6.55 0.13 23.20
C VAL A 310 7.19 -1.16 23.67
N LEU A 311 6.55 -1.84 24.62
CA LEU A 311 6.99 -3.10 25.18
C LEU A 311 5.89 -4.15 24.97
N ALA A 312 6.20 -5.19 24.21
CA ALA A 312 5.37 -6.39 24.13
C ALA A 312 5.95 -7.46 25.06
N TYR A 313 5.10 -8.09 25.86
CA TYR A 313 5.50 -9.13 26.81
C TYR A 313 4.80 -10.46 26.49
N LEU A 314 5.54 -11.56 26.44
CA LEU A 314 4.99 -12.89 26.22
C LEU A 314 4.39 -13.48 27.49
N GLU A 315 3.34 -14.29 27.32
CA GLU A 315 2.85 -15.13 28.40
C GLU A 315 3.86 -16.25 28.69
N LYS A 316 4.07 -16.57 29.97
CA LYS A 316 4.87 -17.71 30.40
C LYS A 316 3.98 -18.69 31.15
N SER A 317 3.94 -19.94 30.70
CA SER A 317 3.16 -20.99 31.35
C SER A 317 3.78 -21.39 32.69
N LEU A 318 3.02 -22.11 33.51
CA LEU A 318 3.50 -22.66 34.78
C LEU A 318 4.67 -23.64 34.57
N ASP A 319 4.69 -24.34 33.44
CA ASP A 319 5.75 -25.27 33.04
C ASP A 319 6.97 -24.55 32.44
N GLY A 320 6.96 -23.22 32.37
CA GLY A 320 8.07 -22.38 31.91
C GLY A 320 8.12 -22.15 30.40
N GLU A 321 7.16 -22.65 29.63
CA GLU A 321 7.07 -22.45 28.18
C GLU A 321 6.52 -21.06 27.84
N TRP A 322 7.04 -20.45 26.76
CA TRP A 322 6.55 -19.17 26.25
C TRP A 322 5.32 -19.37 25.35
N GLY A 323 4.26 -18.63 25.64
CA GLY A 323 3.07 -18.49 24.80
C GLY A 323 3.10 -17.22 23.96
N GLY A 324 1.94 -16.86 23.39
CA GLY A 324 1.76 -15.60 22.67
C GLY A 324 1.86 -14.35 23.55
N VAL A 325 1.70 -13.18 22.92
CA VAL A 325 1.74 -11.89 23.62
C VAL A 325 0.65 -11.81 24.69
N LYS A 326 1.04 -11.47 25.92
CA LYS A 326 0.17 -11.29 27.08
C LYS A 326 -0.36 -9.86 27.17
N TYR A 327 0.52 -8.88 27.02
CA TYR A 327 0.15 -7.46 27.02
C TYR A 327 1.16 -6.62 26.22
N ILE A 328 0.70 -5.42 25.84
CA ILE A 328 1.51 -4.38 25.20
C ILE A 328 1.38 -3.11 26.05
N LYS A 329 2.52 -2.56 26.45
CA LYS A 329 2.64 -1.34 27.25
C LYS A 329 3.39 -0.26 26.46
N SER A 330 3.05 1.01 26.66
CA SER A 330 3.79 2.13 26.08
C SER A 330 4.00 3.25 27.10
N TRP A 331 5.09 4.00 26.93
CA TRP A 331 5.41 5.23 27.65
C TRP A 331 6.22 6.15 26.74
N LYS A 332 6.44 7.40 27.18
CA LYS A 332 7.31 8.35 26.47
C LYS A 332 8.51 8.72 27.33
N ARG A 333 9.64 8.99 26.69
CA ARG A 333 10.86 9.55 27.28
C ARG A 333 10.99 10.99 26.83
N LEU A 334 11.07 11.91 27.78
CA LEU A 334 11.33 13.32 27.49
C LEU A 334 12.81 13.56 27.25
N ASP A 335 13.15 14.51 26.39
CA ASP A 335 14.50 15.04 26.30
C ASP A 335 14.75 16.08 27.39
N ASP A 336 14.88 15.58 28.62
CA ASP A 336 15.41 16.31 29.76
C ASP A 336 16.68 15.61 30.29
N GLU A 337 17.27 16.17 31.34
CA GLU A 337 18.51 15.67 31.93
C GLU A 337 18.43 14.19 32.37
N HIS A 338 17.24 13.70 32.71
CA HIS A 338 17.03 12.37 33.30
C HIS A 338 16.25 11.40 32.41
N LEU A 339 15.93 11.79 31.18
CA LEU A 339 15.01 11.06 30.31
C LEU A 339 13.72 10.69 31.02
N SER A 340 13.04 11.66 31.63
CA SER A 340 11.84 11.43 32.44
C SER A 340 10.81 10.59 31.69
N THR A 341 10.22 9.63 32.39
CA THR A 341 9.12 8.81 31.85
C THR A 341 7.79 9.49 32.10
N VAL A 342 6.98 9.62 31.05
CA VAL A 342 5.61 10.14 31.14
C VAL A 342 4.63 9.19 30.45
N ASP A 343 3.36 9.29 30.84
CA ASP A 343 2.21 8.64 30.19
C ASP A 343 2.37 7.13 30.00
N SER A 344 2.81 6.45 31.06
CA SER A 344 2.95 5.00 31.08
C SER A 344 1.57 4.33 31.13
N GLN A 345 1.22 3.55 30.12
CA GLN A 345 -0.09 2.90 30.01
C GLN A 345 -0.03 1.54 29.31
N VAL A 346 -0.93 0.63 29.69
CA VAL A 346 -1.14 -0.64 29.00
C VAL A 346 -2.14 -0.40 27.87
N LEU A 347 -1.70 -0.62 26.63
CA LEU A 347 -2.51 -0.38 25.43
C LEU A 347 -3.27 -1.63 24.96
N TRP A 348 -2.83 -2.81 25.39
CA TRP A 348 -3.55 -4.04 25.08
C TRP A 348 -3.19 -5.11 26.08
N ASN A 349 -4.15 -5.93 26.49
CA ASN A 349 -3.86 -7.17 27.17
C ASN A 349 -4.84 -8.28 26.74
N LYS A 350 -4.35 -9.52 26.82
CA LYS A 350 -5.05 -10.72 26.36
C LYS A 350 -6.39 -11.00 27.08
N GLY A 351 -6.62 -10.42 28.26
CA GLY A 351 -7.82 -10.64 29.09
C GLY A 351 -8.85 -9.50 29.09
N SER A 352 -8.59 -8.41 28.38
CA SER A 352 -9.24 -7.10 28.60
C SER A 352 -10.31 -6.73 27.57
N HIS A 353 -10.63 -7.61 26.63
CA HIS A 353 -11.81 -7.43 25.80
C HIS A 353 -12.67 -8.69 25.86
N GLY A 354 -13.67 -8.62 26.74
CA GLY A 354 -14.97 -9.18 26.42
C GLY A 354 -15.38 -8.66 25.04
N SER A 355 -15.96 -9.54 24.26
CA SER A 355 -16.62 -9.24 23.00
C SER A 355 -17.38 -7.91 23.09
N PRO A 356 -17.37 -7.04 22.07
CA PRO A 356 -18.34 -5.97 22.03
C PRO A 356 -19.73 -6.63 22.04
N GLU A 357 -20.45 -6.47 23.16
CA GLU A 357 -21.86 -6.80 23.26
C GLU A 357 -22.58 -5.83 22.32
N PHE A 358 -22.67 -6.20 21.04
CA PHE A 358 -23.63 -5.59 20.16
C PHE A 358 -24.98 -5.92 20.76
N SER A 359 -25.63 -4.93 21.37
CA SER A 359 -26.97 -5.05 21.94
C SER A 359 -27.90 -5.57 20.85
N SER A 360 -28.11 -6.89 20.86
CA SER A 360 -29.05 -7.53 19.98
C SER A 360 -30.42 -7.01 20.38
N VAL A 361 -31.02 -6.24 19.49
CA VAL A 361 -32.47 -6.00 19.50
C VAL A 361 -33.12 -7.38 19.54
N ARG A 362 -33.75 -7.70 20.67
CA ARG A 362 -34.46 -8.96 20.89
C ARG A 362 -35.53 -9.11 19.83
N PHE A 363 -35.29 -9.98 18.84
CA PHE A 363 -36.37 -10.70 18.18
C PHE A 363 -36.44 -12.10 18.79
N SER A 364 -37.49 -12.28 19.60
CA SER A 364 -37.95 -13.57 20.09
C SER A 364 -38.35 -14.44 18.90
N SER A 365 -37.75 -15.62 18.76
CA SER A 365 -38.43 -16.89 19.04
C SER A 365 -37.69 -18.10 18.47
N THR A 366 -37.68 -19.17 19.28
CA THR A 366 -37.51 -20.60 18.97
C THR A 366 -36.12 -21.10 18.60
N GLU A 367 -35.49 -21.74 19.60
CA GLU A 367 -34.45 -22.76 19.46
C GLU A 367 -34.89 -23.85 18.47
N ASN A 368 -33.96 -24.30 17.62
CA ASN A 368 -33.97 -25.66 17.10
C ASN A 368 -32.55 -26.18 16.89
N LYS A 369 -32.32 -27.38 17.43
CA LYS A 369 -31.15 -28.26 17.29
C LYS A 369 -30.71 -28.40 15.83
N ALA A 370 -29.50 -27.96 15.51
CA ALA A 370 -28.72 -28.43 14.35
C ALA A 370 -27.25 -27.98 14.45
N THR A 371 -26.55 -28.41 15.50
CA THR A 371 -25.10 -28.24 15.63
C THR A 371 -24.39 -29.48 15.07
N LYS A 372 -24.18 -29.49 13.74
CA LYS A 372 -23.06 -30.21 13.08
C LYS A 372 -22.88 -29.96 11.58
N GLU A 373 -23.77 -29.21 10.91
CA GLU A 373 -23.66 -28.94 9.46
C GLU A 373 -23.28 -27.49 9.10
N LYS A 374 -23.00 -26.62 10.08
CA LYS A 374 -22.76 -25.19 9.82
C LYS A 374 -21.30 -24.78 9.57
N GLU A 375 -20.33 -25.68 9.71
CA GLU A 375 -18.92 -25.35 9.41
C GLU A 375 -18.57 -25.42 7.91
N GLU A 376 -19.46 -25.96 7.06
CA GLU A 376 -19.27 -26.00 5.61
C GLU A 376 -20.04 -24.91 4.83
N ALA A 377 -20.93 -24.16 5.50
CA ALA A 377 -21.81 -23.20 4.84
C ALA A 377 -21.32 -21.73 4.86
N GLU A 378 -20.18 -21.42 5.50
CA GLU A 378 -19.60 -20.07 5.53
C GLU A 378 -18.37 -19.93 4.63
N LYS A 379 -18.52 -20.33 3.36
CA LYS A 379 -17.69 -19.79 2.27
C LYS A 379 -18.58 -18.93 1.42
N ARG A 380 -18.26 -17.63 1.32
CA ARG A 380 -18.92 -16.77 0.32
C ARG A 380 -18.67 -17.40 -1.06
N PRO A 381 -19.62 -17.34 -2.02
CA PRO A 381 -19.40 -17.86 -3.37
C PRO A 381 -18.17 -17.27 -4.09
N SER A 382 -17.69 -16.11 -3.64
CA SER A 382 -16.42 -15.51 -4.09
C SER A 382 -15.17 -16.23 -3.60
N ASP A 383 -15.25 -16.97 -2.50
CA ASP A 383 -14.11 -17.59 -1.81
C ASP A 383 -13.79 -19.00 -2.36
N THR A 384 -14.61 -19.50 -3.29
CA THR A 384 -14.39 -20.78 -3.99
C THR A 384 -13.55 -20.65 -5.26
N TYR A 385 -13.32 -19.43 -5.77
CA TYR A 385 -12.45 -19.23 -6.91
C TYR A 385 -10.98 -19.16 -6.45
N LYS A 386 -10.22 -20.21 -6.76
CA LYS A 386 -8.76 -20.18 -6.71
C LYS A 386 -8.26 -20.01 -8.14
N PRO A 387 -7.63 -18.89 -8.52
CA PRO A 387 -7.00 -18.79 -9.82
C PRO A 387 -5.89 -19.83 -9.90
N ASP A 388 -5.91 -20.62 -10.97
CA ASP A 388 -4.79 -21.47 -11.32
C ASP A 388 -3.63 -20.56 -11.75
N LEU A 389 -2.55 -20.58 -10.97
CA LEU A 389 -1.35 -19.79 -11.22
C LEU A 389 -0.35 -20.53 -12.13
N SER A 390 -0.68 -21.74 -12.59
CA SER A 390 0.11 -22.43 -13.62
C SER A 390 -0.15 -21.76 -14.97
N ILE A 391 0.84 -21.03 -15.47
CA ILE A 391 0.75 -20.31 -16.73
C ILE A 391 1.07 -21.28 -17.87
N ASP A 392 0.05 -21.84 -18.50
CA ASP A 392 0.19 -22.55 -19.77
C ASP A 392 0.13 -21.55 -20.92
N LEU A 393 1.31 -21.10 -21.36
CA LEU A 393 1.48 -20.17 -22.49
C LEU A 393 1.03 -20.75 -23.85
N LYS A 394 0.72 -22.06 -23.91
CA LYS A 394 0.27 -22.74 -25.14
C LYS A 394 -1.22 -23.06 -25.14
N LYS A 395 -1.96 -22.63 -24.12
CA LYS A 395 -3.39 -22.90 -23.98
C LYS A 395 -4.18 -22.14 -25.05
N HIS A 396 -4.79 -22.88 -25.97
CA HIS A 396 -5.66 -22.33 -27.02
C HIS A 396 -7.03 -22.99 -26.98
N HIS A 397 -8.10 -22.19 -26.97
CA HIS A 397 -9.45 -22.72 -27.04
C HIS A 397 -9.90 -22.98 -28.49
N THR A 398 -9.98 -24.25 -28.88
CA THR A 398 -10.47 -24.65 -30.21
C THR A 398 -11.94 -24.21 -30.43
N PRO A 399 -12.25 -23.46 -31.51
CA PRO A 399 -13.60 -22.93 -31.74
C PRO A 399 -14.57 -24.03 -32.20
N CYS A 400 -15.43 -24.49 -31.29
CA CYS A 400 -16.38 -25.57 -31.55
C CYS A 400 -17.73 -25.05 -32.09
N THR A 401 -18.22 -23.93 -31.58
CA THR A 401 -19.53 -23.38 -31.96
C THR A 401 -19.42 -22.31 -33.06
N LEU A 402 -20.53 -22.01 -33.74
CA LEU A 402 -20.58 -20.90 -34.71
C LEU A 402 -20.18 -19.56 -34.04
N MET A 403 -20.61 -19.35 -32.79
CA MET A 403 -20.27 -18.14 -32.02
C MET A 403 -18.79 -18.08 -31.66
N ASP A 404 -18.15 -19.21 -31.36
CA ASP A 404 -16.69 -19.24 -31.13
C ASP A 404 -15.92 -18.94 -32.42
N LYS A 405 -16.37 -19.48 -33.56
CA LYS A 405 -15.75 -19.20 -34.88
C LYS A 405 -15.88 -17.73 -35.25
N LEU A 406 -17.06 -17.15 -35.00
CA LEU A 406 -17.30 -15.72 -35.20
C LEU A 406 -16.44 -14.87 -34.26
N ALA A 407 -16.33 -15.24 -32.99
CA ALA A 407 -15.50 -14.51 -32.02
C ALA A 407 -14.02 -14.52 -32.43
N LEU A 408 -13.48 -15.68 -32.81
CA LEU A 408 -12.10 -15.80 -33.31
C LEU A 408 -11.90 -14.97 -34.59
N TRP A 409 -12.86 -15.00 -35.51
CA TRP A 409 -12.82 -14.19 -36.72
C TRP A 409 -12.83 -12.70 -36.41
N THR A 410 -13.65 -12.26 -35.45
CA THR A 410 -13.69 -10.86 -34.98
C THR A 410 -12.34 -10.42 -34.42
N VAL A 411 -11.70 -11.22 -33.56
CA VAL A 411 -10.36 -10.90 -33.01
C VAL A 411 -9.32 -10.80 -34.12
N LYS A 412 -9.30 -11.76 -35.06
CA LYS A 412 -8.37 -11.71 -36.20
C LYS A 412 -8.58 -10.49 -37.10
N LEU A 413 -9.83 -10.07 -37.30
CA LEU A 413 -10.15 -8.87 -38.06
C LEU A 413 -9.67 -7.59 -37.36
N LEU A 414 -9.87 -7.50 -36.03
CA LEU A 414 -9.43 -6.37 -35.22
C LEU A 414 -7.91 -6.22 -35.18
N ARG A 415 -7.18 -7.34 -35.34
CA ARG A 415 -5.71 -7.36 -35.34
C ARG A 415 -5.10 -6.71 -36.60
N LEU A 416 -5.67 -6.94 -37.78
CA LEU A 416 -5.13 -6.44 -39.05
C LEU A 416 -4.78 -4.94 -39.07
N PRO A 417 -5.69 -4.01 -38.71
CA PRO A 417 -5.37 -2.58 -38.69
C PRO A 417 -4.30 -2.23 -37.66
N THR A 418 -4.29 -2.91 -36.50
CA THR A 418 -3.31 -2.65 -35.43
C THR A 418 -1.89 -3.08 -35.81
N ASP A 419 -1.75 -4.21 -36.51
CA ASP A 419 -0.46 -4.69 -37.00
C ASP A 419 0.12 -3.76 -38.08
N ILE A 420 -0.73 -3.26 -38.97
CA ILE A 420 -0.34 -2.35 -40.06
C ILE A 420 0.07 -0.98 -39.49
N PHE A 421 -0.68 -0.45 -38.52
CA PHE A 421 -0.47 0.90 -38.00
C PHE A 421 0.75 0.98 -37.07
N PHE A 422 0.97 -0.01 -36.21
CA PHE A 422 2.02 0.06 -35.19
C PHE A 422 3.35 -0.60 -35.58
N LYS A 423 3.39 -1.50 -36.58
CA LYS A 423 4.63 -2.19 -37.03
C LYS A 423 5.58 -2.53 -35.85
N LYS A 424 6.84 -2.08 -35.88
CA LYS A 424 7.87 -2.30 -34.82
C LYS A 424 7.76 -1.37 -33.60
N ARG A 425 6.71 -0.55 -33.47
CA ARG A 425 6.50 0.36 -32.30
C ARG A 425 5.75 -0.37 -31.18
N TYR A 426 6.38 -1.40 -30.63
CA TYR A 426 5.76 -2.30 -29.65
C TYR A 426 5.26 -1.60 -28.37
N GLY A 427 5.98 -0.59 -27.87
CA GLY A 427 5.54 0.18 -26.70
C GLY A 427 4.24 0.96 -26.93
N CYS A 428 4.12 1.66 -28.07
CA CYS A 428 2.90 2.42 -28.39
C CYS A 428 1.72 1.50 -28.73
N ARG A 429 2.00 0.32 -29.30
CA ARG A 429 1.02 -0.74 -29.54
C ARG A 429 0.44 -1.26 -28.22
N ALA A 430 1.29 -1.57 -27.24
CA ALA A 430 0.87 -2.06 -25.93
C ALA A 430 -0.03 -1.02 -25.23
N VAL A 431 0.40 0.25 -25.16
CA VAL A 431 -0.41 1.34 -24.60
C VAL A 431 -1.81 1.40 -25.22
N MET A 432 -1.93 1.28 -26.55
CA MET A 432 -3.25 1.29 -27.20
C MET A 432 -4.08 0.04 -26.85
N LEU A 433 -3.48 -1.15 -26.89
CA LEU A 433 -4.20 -2.40 -26.63
C LEU A 433 -4.70 -2.47 -25.18
N GLU A 434 -3.90 -2.05 -24.21
CA GLU A 434 -4.28 -2.02 -22.80
C GLU A 434 -5.44 -1.07 -22.51
N THR A 435 -5.56 0.05 -23.25
CA THR A 435 -6.72 0.95 -23.11
C THR A 435 -8.03 0.29 -23.57
N VAL A 436 -7.96 -0.67 -24.50
CA VAL A 436 -9.09 -1.44 -25.02
C VAL A 436 -9.37 -2.66 -24.14
N ALA A 437 -8.31 -3.34 -23.66
CA ALA A 437 -8.39 -4.51 -22.79
C ALA A 437 -9.08 -4.23 -21.45
N ALA A 438 -8.97 -3.01 -20.91
CA ALA A 438 -9.66 -2.63 -19.67
C ALA A 438 -11.18 -2.42 -19.82
N VAL A 439 -11.72 -2.32 -21.05
CA VAL A 439 -13.14 -2.00 -21.31
C VAL A 439 -14.09 -3.18 -21.03
N PRO A 440 -13.83 -4.41 -21.49
CA PRO A 440 -14.72 -5.56 -21.32
C PRO A 440 -15.11 -5.87 -19.87
N GLY A 441 -14.14 -5.95 -18.96
CA GLY A 441 -14.39 -6.22 -17.54
C GLY A 441 -15.31 -5.16 -16.91
N MET A 442 -15.08 -3.88 -17.23
CA MET A 442 -15.90 -2.77 -16.74
C MET A 442 -17.34 -2.85 -17.24
N VAL A 443 -17.54 -3.10 -18.55
CA VAL A 443 -18.88 -3.22 -19.15
C VAL A 443 -19.62 -4.44 -18.58
N GLY A 444 -18.96 -5.59 -18.50
CA GLY A 444 -19.54 -6.82 -17.97
C GLY A 444 -19.90 -6.71 -16.49
N GLY A 445 -19.00 -6.14 -15.68
CA GLY A 445 -19.21 -5.85 -14.27
C GLY A 445 -20.38 -4.90 -14.03
N MET A 446 -20.42 -3.78 -14.76
CA MET A 446 -21.52 -2.80 -14.69
C MET A 446 -22.87 -3.42 -15.06
N LEU A 447 -22.95 -4.15 -16.18
CA LEU A 447 -24.22 -4.74 -16.64
C LEU A 447 -24.72 -5.83 -15.68
N LEU A 448 -23.83 -6.67 -15.13
CA LEU A 448 -24.18 -7.65 -14.12
C LEU A 448 -24.60 -6.99 -12.80
N HIS A 449 -23.92 -5.93 -12.39
CA HIS A 449 -24.28 -5.15 -11.21
C HIS A 449 -25.69 -4.57 -11.32
N LEU A 450 -25.99 -3.88 -12.42
CA LEU A 450 -27.32 -3.32 -12.66
C LEU A 450 -28.40 -4.41 -12.78
N ARG A 451 -28.08 -5.58 -13.35
CA ARG A 451 -29.00 -6.73 -13.39
C ARG A 451 -29.27 -7.29 -11.99
N SER A 452 -28.24 -7.42 -11.16
CA SER A 452 -28.35 -7.87 -9.77
C SER A 452 -29.27 -6.96 -8.98
N LEU A 453 -29.10 -5.64 -9.10
CA LEU A 453 -29.95 -4.64 -8.44
C LEU A 453 -31.40 -4.74 -8.91
N ARG A 454 -31.66 -4.83 -10.22
CA ARG A 454 -33.03 -4.90 -10.76
C ARG A 454 -33.75 -6.21 -10.44
N ARG A 455 -33.02 -7.31 -10.23
CA ARG A 455 -33.60 -8.63 -9.95
C ARG A 455 -33.52 -9.03 -8.48
N PHE A 456 -32.84 -8.24 -7.65
CA PHE A 456 -32.55 -8.57 -6.25
C PHE A 456 -31.88 -9.96 -6.10
N GLU A 457 -31.01 -10.31 -7.06
CA GLU A 457 -30.33 -11.61 -7.15
C GLU A 457 -28.83 -11.47 -6.88
N HIS A 458 -28.24 -12.40 -6.11
CA HIS A 458 -26.78 -12.42 -5.88
C HIS A 458 -26.02 -12.84 -7.15
N SER A 459 -24.93 -12.13 -7.50
CA SER A 459 -24.16 -12.39 -8.74
C SER A 459 -23.01 -13.38 -8.60
N GLY A 460 -23.01 -14.20 -7.55
CA GLY A 460 -22.02 -15.28 -7.36
C GLY A 460 -20.54 -14.85 -7.39
N GLY A 461 -20.21 -13.59 -7.10
CA GLY A 461 -18.83 -13.06 -7.15
C GLY A 461 -18.37 -12.53 -8.52
N TRP A 462 -19.14 -12.71 -9.59
CA TRP A 462 -18.76 -12.32 -10.96
C TRP A 462 -18.53 -10.82 -11.15
N ILE A 463 -19.31 -9.97 -10.47
CA ILE A 463 -19.14 -8.51 -10.55
C ILE A 463 -17.73 -8.13 -10.09
N ARG A 464 -17.29 -8.68 -8.95
CA ARG A 464 -15.98 -8.40 -8.38
C ARG A 464 -14.86 -8.88 -9.30
N ALA A 465 -14.96 -10.11 -9.81
CA ALA A 465 -13.95 -10.66 -10.72
C ALA A 465 -13.74 -9.79 -11.97
N LEU A 466 -14.81 -9.35 -12.61
CA LEU A 466 -14.73 -8.52 -13.82
C LEU A 466 -14.24 -7.09 -13.54
N MET A 467 -14.56 -6.53 -12.36
CA MET A 467 -14.03 -5.23 -11.95
C MET A 467 -12.54 -5.33 -11.61
N GLU A 468 -12.09 -6.43 -10.97
CA GLU A 468 -10.68 -6.71 -10.71
C GLU A 468 -9.90 -6.94 -12.02
N GLU A 469 -10.49 -7.60 -13.02
CA GLU A 469 -9.91 -7.76 -14.36
C GLU A 469 -9.72 -6.40 -15.07
N ALA A 470 -10.74 -5.53 -15.06
CA ALA A 470 -10.62 -4.19 -15.62
C ALA A 470 -9.56 -3.33 -14.90
N GLU A 471 -9.44 -3.48 -13.58
CA GLU A 471 -8.39 -2.83 -12.80
C GLU A 471 -7.00 -3.38 -13.14
N ASN A 472 -6.88 -4.70 -13.36
CA ASN A 472 -5.64 -5.36 -13.76
C ASN A 472 -5.11 -4.81 -15.10
N GLU A 473 -5.94 -4.75 -16.14
CA GLU A 473 -5.52 -4.21 -17.45
C GLU A 473 -5.20 -2.70 -17.35
N ARG A 474 -5.91 -1.96 -16.49
CA ARG A 474 -5.55 -0.56 -16.22
C ARG A 474 -4.17 -0.44 -15.57
N MET A 475 -3.77 -1.39 -14.73
CA MET A 475 -2.43 -1.42 -14.13
C MET A 475 -1.35 -1.76 -15.16
N HIS A 476 -1.62 -2.63 -16.13
CA HIS A 476 -0.72 -2.85 -17.27
C HIS A 476 -0.50 -1.56 -18.06
N LEU A 477 -1.58 -0.83 -18.39
CA LEU A 477 -1.51 0.46 -19.06
C LEU A 477 -0.62 1.46 -18.30
N MET A 478 -0.84 1.62 -16.98
CA MET A 478 -0.04 2.54 -16.17
C MET A 478 1.44 2.15 -16.15
N THR A 479 1.75 0.85 -16.19
CA THR A 479 3.13 0.36 -16.29
C THR A 479 3.77 0.72 -17.63
N PHE A 480 3.04 0.61 -18.74
CA PHE A 480 3.56 1.00 -20.06
C PHE A 480 3.74 2.51 -20.22
N MET A 481 2.93 3.32 -19.54
CA MET A 481 3.06 4.78 -19.56
C MET A 481 4.40 5.26 -18.95
N GLU A 482 4.99 4.53 -18.01
CA GLU A 482 6.33 4.83 -17.48
C GLU A 482 7.43 4.67 -18.54
N VAL A 483 7.20 3.82 -19.55
CA VAL A 483 8.22 3.48 -20.57
C VAL A 483 7.92 4.15 -21.91
N SER A 484 6.66 4.44 -22.23
CA SER A 484 6.23 4.99 -23.51
C SER A 484 5.18 6.07 -23.34
N GLN A 485 5.54 7.31 -23.66
CA GLN A 485 4.65 8.46 -23.58
C GLN A 485 3.97 8.73 -24.94
N PRO A 486 2.63 8.61 -25.03
CA PRO A 486 1.92 8.77 -26.29
C PRO A 486 1.81 10.24 -26.69
N GLN A 487 2.00 10.49 -27.98
CA GLN A 487 1.82 11.80 -28.61
C GLN A 487 0.34 12.20 -28.67
N TRP A 488 0.05 13.48 -28.90
CA TRP A 488 -1.34 13.99 -28.90
C TRP A 488 -2.25 13.28 -29.91
N TYR A 489 -1.74 12.91 -31.09
CA TYR A 489 -2.51 12.20 -32.12
C TYR A 489 -2.77 10.73 -31.75
N GLU A 490 -1.87 10.11 -30.98
CA GLU A 490 -2.05 8.75 -30.44
C GLU A 490 -3.11 8.75 -29.34
N ARG A 491 -3.15 9.81 -28.53
CA ARG A 491 -4.23 10.02 -27.54
C ARG A 491 -5.60 10.20 -28.22
N LEU A 492 -5.64 10.97 -29.32
CA LEU A 492 -6.87 11.12 -30.11
C LEU A 492 -7.33 9.79 -30.73
N LEU A 493 -6.37 8.97 -31.20
CA LEU A 493 -6.65 7.63 -31.69
C LEU A 493 -7.25 6.75 -30.59
N VAL A 494 -6.67 6.75 -29.38
CA VAL A 494 -7.19 6.00 -28.23
C VAL A 494 -8.63 6.41 -27.90
N ILE A 495 -8.93 7.71 -27.84
CA ILE A 495 -10.30 8.21 -27.59
C ILE A 495 -11.28 7.67 -28.64
N THR A 496 -10.87 7.69 -29.91
CA THR A 496 -11.70 7.22 -31.02
C THR A 496 -11.94 5.71 -30.95
N VAL A 497 -10.88 4.93 -30.79
CA VAL A 497 -10.95 3.45 -30.71
C VAL A 497 -11.74 3.01 -29.49
N GLN A 498 -11.46 3.59 -28.33
CA GLN A 498 -12.17 3.29 -27.09
C GLN A 498 -13.66 3.63 -27.20
N GLY A 499 -14.01 4.78 -27.80
CA GLY A 499 -15.40 5.17 -28.03
C GLY A 499 -16.15 4.17 -28.93
N ILE A 500 -15.54 3.72 -30.03
CA ILE A 500 -16.15 2.73 -30.92
C ILE A 500 -16.26 1.37 -30.21
N PHE A 501 -15.17 0.90 -29.61
CA PHE A 501 -15.10 -0.42 -28.99
C PHE A 501 -16.04 -0.54 -27.78
N TYR A 502 -16.09 0.46 -26.91
CA TYR A 502 -16.99 0.49 -25.76
C TYR A 502 -18.45 0.29 -26.19
N ASN A 503 -18.92 1.07 -27.17
CA ASN A 503 -20.32 0.98 -27.62
C ASN A 503 -20.61 -0.36 -28.30
N ALA A 504 -19.71 -0.84 -29.16
CA ALA A 504 -19.86 -2.13 -29.82
C ALA A 504 -19.87 -3.29 -28.81
N TYR A 505 -18.96 -3.28 -27.84
CA TYR A 505 -18.86 -4.31 -26.81
C TYR A 505 -20.04 -4.27 -25.85
N PHE A 506 -20.51 -3.07 -25.45
CA PHE A 506 -21.71 -2.89 -24.64
C PHE A 506 -22.95 -3.51 -25.29
N LEU A 507 -23.20 -3.20 -26.57
CA LEU A 507 -24.30 -3.79 -27.33
C LEU A 507 -24.13 -5.31 -27.50
N GLY A 508 -22.90 -5.75 -27.81
CA GLY A 508 -22.58 -7.17 -27.94
C GLY A 508 -22.83 -7.95 -26.65
N TYR A 509 -22.47 -7.39 -25.50
CA TYR A 509 -22.69 -8.00 -24.19
C TYR A 509 -24.19 -8.06 -23.84
N MET A 510 -24.98 -7.04 -24.20
CA MET A 510 -26.43 -7.07 -24.03
C MET A 510 -27.10 -8.16 -24.86
N ILE A 511 -26.61 -8.40 -26.08
CA ILE A 511 -27.15 -9.44 -26.98
C ILE A 511 -26.71 -10.84 -26.53
N SER A 512 -25.42 -11.03 -26.26
CA SER A 512 -24.86 -12.33 -25.89
C SER A 512 -23.61 -12.17 -25.02
N PRO A 513 -23.76 -12.27 -23.68
CA PRO A 513 -22.62 -12.28 -22.77
C PRO A 513 -21.62 -13.41 -23.07
N LYS A 514 -22.12 -14.58 -23.50
CA LYS A 514 -21.26 -15.74 -23.85
C LYS A 514 -20.34 -15.42 -25.03
N PHE A 515 -20.87 -14.74 -26.05
CA PHE A 515 -20.07 -14.30 -27.19
C PHE A 515 -19.04 -13.24 -26.77
N ALA A 516 -19.47 -12.26 -25.97
CA ALA A 516 -18.60 -11.19 -25.49
C ALA A 516 -17.42 -11.71 -24.65
N HIS A 517 -17.68 -12.65 -23.72
CA HIS A 517 -16.63 -13.34 -22.95
C HIS A 517 -15.68 -14.16 -23.84
N ARG A 518 -16.21 -14.79 -24.90
CA ARG A 518 -15.38 -15.54 -25.85
C ARG A 518 -14.46 -14.62 -26.67
N VAL A 519 -14.95 -13.46 -27.09
CA VAL A 519 -14.13 -12.46 -27.79
C VAL A 519 -12.98 -12.01 -26.92
N VAL A 520 -13.22 -11.73 -25.63
CA VAL A 520 -12.15 -11.40 -24.66
C VAL A 520 -11.17 -12.54 -24.52
N GLY A 521 -11.63 -13.78 -24.34
CA GLY A 521 -10.73 -14.93 -24.25
C GLY A 521 -9.77 -15.07 -25.44
N TYR A 522 -10.23 -14.79 -26.66
CA TYR A 522 -9.36 -14.78 -27.83
C TYR A 522 -8.46 -13.53 -27.91
N LEU A 523 -8.87 -12.38 -27.38
CA LEU A 523 -7.99 -11.20 -27.24
C LEU A 523 -6.83 -11.48 -26.28
N GLU A 524 -7.10 -12.15 -25.16
CA GLU A 524 -6.06 -12.53 -24.18
C GLU A 524 -5.05 -13.53 -24.76
N GLU A 525 -5.51 -14.52 -25.53
CA GLU A 525 -4.60 -15.45 -26.24
C GLU A 525 -3.65 -14.70 -27.20
N GLU A 526 -4.15 -13.66 -27.89
CA GLU A 526 -3.35 -12.81 -28.76
C GLU A 526 -2.42 -11.85 -28.00
N ALA A 527 -2.81 -11.42 -26.80
CA ALA A 527 -1.97 -10.64 -25.91
C ALA A 527 -0.73 -11.45 -25.49
N ILE A 528 -0.89 -12.72 -25.12
CA ILE A 528 0.23 -13.62 -24.77
C ILE A 528 1.22 -13.73 -25.94
N TYR A 529 0.73 -13.90 -27.17
CA TYR A 529 1.59 -13.92 -28.36
C TYR A 529 2.33 -12.59 -28.56
N SER A 530 1.64 -11.46 -28.41
CA SER A 530 2.21 -10.12 -28.57
C SER A 530 3.29 -9.82 -27.51
N TYR A 531 3.07 -10.24 -26.27
CA TYR A 531 4.04 -10.11 -25.19
C TYR A 531 5.27 -11.00 -25.39
N THR A 532 5.07 -12.24 -25.84
CA THR A 532 6.18 -13.16 -26.14
C THR A 532 7.08 -12.60 -27.24
N ALA A 533 6.47 -12.09 -28.33
CA ALA A 533 7.21 -11.46 -29.42
C ALA A 533 7.97 -10.19 -28.98
N PHE A 534 7.42 -9.41 -28.04
CA PHE A 534 8.11 -8.26 -27.46
C PHE A 534 9.38 -8.65 -26.69
N PHE A 535 9.38 -9.79 -25.99
CA PHE A 535 10.56 -10.29 -25.27
C PHE A 535 11.61 -10.93 -26.18
N GLU A 536 11.20 -11.51 -27.31
CA GLU A 536 12.10 -12.21 -28.25
C GLU A 536 12.81 -11.26 -29.24
N GLY A 537 12.32 -10.03 -29.42
CA GLY A 537 13.10 -8.93 -30.03
C GLY A 537 13.17 -8.88 -31.56
N ASP A 538 12.21 -9.48 -32.29
CA ASP A 538 12.17 -9.50 -33.76
C ASP A 538 11.66 -8.19 -34.43
#